data_AF-A0A813D065-F1
#
_entry.id   AF-A0A813D065-F1
#
_cell.length_a   1.000
_cell.length_b   1.000
_cell.length_c   1.000
_cell.angle_alpha   90.00
_cell.angle_beta   90.00
_cell.angle_gamma   90.00
#
_symmetry.space_group_name_H-M   'P 1'
#
loop_
_entity.id
_entity.type
_entity.pdbx_description
1 polymer ?
#
loop_
_entity_poly.entity_id
_entity_poly.type
_entity_poly.pdbx_seq_one_letter_code
_entity_poly.pdbx_strand_id
1 'polypeptide(L)'
;MRFAMPTSSTAALLAFHWCLLQGASGASSFLEAEGALSSAGFSTLERFFNAYSDLWEPVRASRQDDSNHALPSDARADSLRETVQRDVLGKQVNMTLFGPEGRCTTDSQSYIVPLSQCYSPPRLFPGDQQWGAGDVIDKCNKTHLTRTFYASENGSCQQSTSNFTVALSTCVGPFGKPRPWGSFAVTKP
;
A
#
# COMPACT_ATOMS: atom_id res chain seq x y z
N MET A 1 34.12 -42.68 2.93
CA MET A 1 33.95 -41.22 2.83
C MET A 1 33.04 -40.79 3.98
N ARG A 2 33.56 -40.02 4.95
CA ARG A 2 32.79 -39.51 6.10
C ARG A 2 32.26 -38.12 5.73
N PHE A 3 30.95 -37.95 5.65
CA PHE A 3 30.34 -36.63 5.59
C PHE A 3 30.23 -36.10 7.03
N ALA A 4 30.93 -35.01 7.31
CA ALA A 4 30.77 -34.28 8.56
C ALA A 4 29.40 -33.60 8.55
N MET A 5 28.54 -33.93 9.52
CA MET A 5 27.29 -33.21 9.73
C MET A 5 27.61 -31.81 10.30
N PRO A 6 26.95 -30.75 9.83
CA PRO A 6 27.10 -29.43 10.43
C PRO A 6 26.55 -29.45 11.86
N THR A 7 27.32 -28.89 12.79
CA THR A 7 26.91 -28.68 14.18
C THR A 7 25.67 -27.77 14.25
N SER A 8 24.79 -28.06 15.20
CA SER A 8 23.45 -27.49 15.39
C SER A 8 23.34 -25.95 15.23
N SER A 9 24.37 -25.18 15.56
CA SER A 9 24.34 -23.71 15.50
C SER A 9 24.35 -23.12 14.08
N THR A 10 24.92 -23.81 13.08
CA THR A 10 24.98 -23.29 11.70
C THR A 10 23.65 -23.41 10.93
N ALA A 11 22.82 -24.39 11.28
CA ALA A 11 21.50 -24.56 10.64
C ALA A 11 20.51 -23.48 11.09
N ALA A 12 20.57 -23.06 12.37
CA ALA A 12 19.71 -22.02 12.92
C ALA A 12 19.96 -20.65 12.29
N LEU A 13 21.22 -20.29 12.03
CA LEU A 13 21.59 -19.02 11.40
C LEU A 13 21.11 -18.93 9.95
N LEU A 14 21.16 -20.04 9.20
CA LEU A 14 20.67 -20.08 7.81
C LEU A 14 19.14 -19.99 7.74
N ALA A 15 18.42 -20.63 8.66
CA ALA A 15 16.96 -20.51 8.75
C ALA A 15 16.52 -19.08 9.11
N PHE A 16 17.24 -18.40 10.00
CA PHE A 16 16.95 -17.01 10.37
C PHE A 16 17.22 -16.02 9.22
N HIS A 17 18.31 -16.23 8.46
CA HIS A 17 18.59 -15.44 7.25
C HIS A 17 17.53 -15.66 6.17
N TRP A 18 17.01 -16.87 6.03
CA TRP A 18 15.94 -17.21 5.08
C TRP A 18 14.60 -16.56 5.46
N CYS A 19 14.24 -16.53 6.75
CA CYS A 19 13.05 -15.81 7.24
C CYS A 19 13.13 -14.29 7.07
N LEU A 20 14.32 -13.68 7.18
CA LEU A 20 14.49 -12.23 6.94
C LEU A 20 14.36 -11.84 5.46
N LEU A 21 14.72 -12.73 4.54
CA LEU A 21 14.64 -12.51 3.09
C LEU A 21 13.22 -12.65 2.52
N GLN A 22 12.36 -13.44 3.17
CA GLN A 22 10.96 -13.59 2.80
C GLN A 22 10.08 -12.79 3.77
N GLY A 23 9.89 -11.50 3.50
CA GLY A 23 9.00 -10.64 4.29
C GLY A 23 7.66 -11.34 4.57
N ALA A 24 7.48 -11.78 5.82
CA ALA A 24 6.36 -12.62 6.21
C ALA A 24 5.06 -11.80 6.23
N SER A 25 4.26 -11.94 5.18
CA SER A 25 2.84 -11.57 5.20
C SER A 25 2.01 -12.75 4.68
N GLY A 26 1.86 -13.78 5.52
CA GLY A 26 0.98 -14.91 5.24
C GLY A 26 0.86 -15.84 6.45
N ALA A 27 -0.37 -16.11 6.91
CA ALA A 27 -0.65 -16.96 8.06
C ALA A 27 -0.26 -18.45 7.88
N SER A 28 0.06 -18.87 6.65
CA SER A 28 0.53 -20.23 6.36
C SER A 28 1.99 -20.48 6.78
N SER A 29 2.78 -19.43 7.05
CA SER A 29 4.18 -19.54 7.48
C SER A 29 4.35 -19.87 8.96
N PHE A 30 3.27 -19.76 9.75
CA PHE A 30 3.33 -19.89 11.20
C PHE A 30 3.32 -21.35 11.66
N LEU A 31 2.61 -22.24 10.94
CA LEU A 31 2.49 -23.65 11.30
C LEU A 31 3.75 -24.47 10.98
N GLU A 32 4.56 -24.07 9.99
CA GLU A 32 5.86 -24.72 9.72
C GLU A 32 6.95 -24.31 10.73
N ALA A 33 6.85 -23.11 11.32
CA ALA A 33 7.79 -22.64 12.33
C ALA A 33 7.68 -23.42 13.66
N GLU A 34 6.46 -23.84 14.04
CA GLU A 34 6.25 -24.63 15.27
C GLU A 34 6.82 -26.05 15.18
N GLY A 35 6.80 -26.66 13.99
CA GLY A 35 7.39 -27.99 13.77
C GLY A 35 8.91 -27.99 13.96
N ALA A 36 9.59 -26.94 13.51
CA ALA A 36 11.04 -26.80 13.66
C ALA A 36 11.47 -26.61 15.12
N LEU A 37 10.70 -25.84 15.91
CA LEU A 37 11.00 -25.57 17.33
C LEU A 37 10.86 -26.81 18.23
N SER A 38 9.91 -27.70 17.93
CA SER A 38 9.70 -28.95 18.67
C SER A 38 10.88 -29.92 18.55
N SER A 39 11.48 -30.03 17.34
CA SER A 39 12.65 -30.89 17.11
C SER A 39 13.95 -30.40 17.79
N ALA A 40 13.99 -29.13 18.21
CA ALA A 40 15.09 -28.54 18.98
C ALA A 40 14.86 -28.60 20.50
N GLY A 41 13.78 -29.23 20.98
CA GLY A 41 13.51 -29.43 22.40
C GLY A 41 12.94 -28.23 23.15
N PHE A 42 12.50 -27.18 22.45
CA PHE A 42 11.90 -26.00 23.07
C PHE A 42 10.37 -26.09 23.00
N SER A 43 9.72 -26.17 24.16
CA SER A 43 8.27 -26.38 24.26
C SER A 43 7.42 -25.15 23.94
N THR A 44 8.01 -23.96 23.83
CA THR A 44 7.34 -22.69 23.47
C THR A 44 8.36 -21.67 22.94
N LEU A 45 7.94 -20.78 22.03
CA LEU A 45 8.71 -19.64 21.51
C LEU A 45 9.27 -18.75 22.64
N GLU A 46 8.53 -18.63 23.75
CA GLU A 46 8.90 -17.84 24.93
C GLU A 46 10.18 -18.34 25.62
N ARG A 47 10.45 -19.65 25.58
CA ARG A 47 11.68 -20.23 26.13
C ARG A 47 12.89 -20.02 25.24
N PHE A 48 12.69 -19.88 23.93
CA PHE A 48 13.76 -19.55 23.00
C PHE A 48 14.24 -18.12 23.19
N PHE A 49 13.32 -17.16 23.36
CA PHE A 49 13.68 -15.76 23.63
C PHE A 49 14.39 -15.58 24.98
N ASN A 50 13.98 -16.30 26.03
CA ASN A 50 14.65 -16.25 27.34
C ASN A 50 16.02 -16.95 27.38
N ALA A 51 16.31 -17.89 26.46
CA ALA A 51 17.61 -18.55 26.38
C ALA A 51 18.67 -17.75 25.62
N TYR A 52 18.26 -16.75 24.82
CA TYR A 52 19.13 -15.96 23.95
C TYR A 52 19.22 -14.48 24.31
N SER A 53 18.61 -14.05 25.42
CA SER A 53 18.71 -12.66 25.92
C SER A 53 20.14 -12.27 26.28
N ASP A 54 20.97 -13.22 26.71
CA ASP A 54 22.35 -12.97 27.16
C ASP A 54 23.36 -12.85 26.01
N LEU A 55 22.94 -13.10 24.76
CA LEU A 55 23.77 -12.93 23.56
C LEU A 55 23.60 -11.54 22.91
N TRP A 56 22.84 -10.65 23.55
CA TRP A 56 22.65 -9.26 23.13
C TRP A 56 23.44 -8.31 24.04
N GLU A 57 24.76 -8.31 23.91
CA GLU A 57 25.59 -7.20 24.41
C GLU A 57 25.46 -6.01 23.44
N PRO A 58 25.13 -4.80 23.92
CA PRO A 58 25.07 -3.62 23.08
C PRO A 58 26.49 -3.17 22.74
N VAL A 59 26.78 -3.05 21.43
CA VAL A 59 27.96 -2.33 20.94
C VAL A 59 27.85 -0.86 21.38
N ARG A 60 28.38 -0.56 22.55
CA ARG A 60 28.58 0.80 23.06
C ARG A 60 30.06 1.15 22.84
N ALA A 61 30.37 1.66 21.66
CA ALA A 61 31.64 2.34 21.42
C ALA A 61 31.45 3.85 21.59
N SER A 62 32.17 4.38 22.56
CA SER A 62 32.27 5.79 22.93
C SER A 62 33.04 6.66 21.92
N ARG A 63 32.81 7.98 22.05
CA ARG A 63 33.52 9.18 21.52
C ARG A 63 32.78 9.87 20.36
N GLN A 64 32.63 11.19 20.35
CA GLN A 64 33.26 12.27 21.12
C GLN A 64 32.29 13.46 21.19
N ASP A 65 32.31 14.19 22.31
CA ASP A 65 31.77 15.53 22.42
C ASP A 65 32.24 16.40 21.26
N ASP A 66 31.29 16.96 20.51
CA ASP A 66 31.43 18.30 19.98
C ASP A 66 30.08 19.03 20.13
N SER A 67 30.13 20.00 21.03
CA SER A 67 29.10 20.95 21.34
C SER A 67 28.50 21.59 20.08
N ASN A 68 27.18 21.52 19.93
CA ASN A 68 26.26 22.64 19.68
C ASN A 68 25.05 22.25 18.80
N HIS A 69 23.85 22.63 19.29
CA HIS A 69 22.56 22.66 18.61
C HIS A 69 21.87 21.31 18.33
N ALA A 70 21.37 20.67 19.40
CA ALA A 70 20.30 19.69 19.30
C ALA A 70 18.97 20.41 19.02
N LEU A 71 18.45 20.28 17.79
CA LEU A 71 17.06 20.58 17.48
C LEU A 71 16.14 19.47 18.05
N PRO A 72 14.90 19.79 18.47
CA PRO A 72 14.01 18.83 19.15
C PRO A 72 13.67 17.62 18.28
N SER A 73 13.70 16.43 18.86
CA SER A 73 13.38 15.13 18.22
C SER A 73 11.95 15.05 17.67
N ASP A 74 11.03 15.88 18.17
CA ASP A 74 9.63 15.89 17.74
C ASP A 74 9.42 16.55 16.37
N ALA A 75 10.33 17.44 15.94
CA ALA A 75 10.22 18.12 14.64
C ALA A 75 10.49 17.21 13.44
N ARG A 76 11.13 16.04 13.64
CA ARG A 76 11.51 15.12 12.56
C ARG A 76 10.37 14.21 12.12
N ALA A 77 9.49 13.80 13.04
CA ALA A 77 8.31 13.00 12.72
C ALA A 77 7.24 13.84 11.99
N ASP A 78 7.06 15.09 12.41
CA ASP A 78 6.14 16.02 11.75
C ASP A 78 6.60 16.40 10.34
N SER A 79 7.92 16.59 10.13
CA SER A 79 8.47 16.89 8.80
C SER A 79 8.27 15.75 7.78
N LEU A 80 8.40 14.48 8.20
CA LEU A 80 8.12 13.33 7.32
C LEU A 80 6.63 13.19 7.00
N ARG A 81 5.76 13.41 8.00
CA ARG A 81 4.31 13.36 7.81
C ARG A 81 3.83 14.47 6.86
N GLU A 82 4.38 15.66 6.99
CA GLU A 82 4.07 16.79 6.12
C GLU A 82 4.59 16.59 4.68
N THR A 83 5.75 15.93 4.51
CA THR A 83 6.30 15.61 3.18
C THR A 83 5.48 14.52 2.48
N VAL A 84 5.00 13.51 3.21
CA VAL A 84 4.11 12.45 2.67
C VAL A 84 2.74 13.02 2.30
N GLN A 85 2.23 14.00 3.06
CA GLN A 85 0.93 14.63 2.81
C GLN A 85 0.99 15.62 1.63
N ARG A 86 2.12 16.34 1.46
CA ARG A 86 2.39 17.16 0.27
C ARG A 86 2.51 16.34 -1.02
N ASP A 87 3.03 15.13 -0.96
CA ASP A 87 3.18 14.31 -2.18
C ASP A 87 1.85 13.75 -2.71
N VAL A 88 0.74 13.88 -1.98
CA VAL A 88 -0.60 13.48 -2.45
C VAL A 88 -1.45 14.70 -2.87
N LEU A 89 -1.22 15.85 -2.25
CA LEU A 89 -1.89 17.12 -2.58
C LEU A 89 -1.38 17.66 -3.91
N GLY A 90 -2.02 17.24 -4.99
CA GLY A 90 -1.75 17.72 -6.35
C GLY A 90 -1.75 16.62 -7.40
N LYS A 91 -1.71 15.34 -7.02
CA LYS A 91 -1.78 14.24 -7.99
C LYS A 91 -3.18 14.16 -8.60
N GLN A 92 -3.24 13.75 -9.87
CA GLN A 92 -4.49 13.55 -10.60
C GLN A 92 -4.52 12.14 -11.19
N VAL A 93 -5.70 11.68 -11.57
CA VAL A 93 -5.83 10.49 -12.41
C VAL A 93 -6.38 10.92 -13.74
N ASN A 94 -5.73 10.45 -14.81
CA ASN A 94 -6.32 10.41 -16.12
C ASN A 94 -7.06 9.09 -16.29
N MET A 95 -8.38 9.19 -16.45
CA MET A 95 -9.24 8.05 -16.76
C MET A 95 -9.68 8.15 -18.21
N THR A 96 -9.39 7.13 -18.99
CA THR A 96 -9.89 7.04 -20.37
C THR A 96 -10.98 5.99 -20.41
N LEU A 97 -12.22 6.42 -20.66
CA LEU A 97 -13.39 5.56 -20.77
C LEU A 97 -13.79 5.41 -22.23
N PHE A 98 -14.22 4.22 -22.64
CA PHE A 98 -14.43 3.83 -24.03
C PHE A 98 -15.86 3.38 -24.28
N GLY A 99 -16.33 3.57 -25.52
CA GLY A 99 -17.69 3.26 -25.95
C GLY A 99 -18.09 1.77 -25.79
N PRO A 100 -19.35 1.45 -26.11
CA PRO A 100 -19.87 0.10 -25.93
C PRO A 100 -19.32 -0.90 -26.95
N GLU A 101 -18.83 -0.40 -28.10
CA GLU A 101 -18.26 -1.22 -29.17
C GLU A 101 -16.75 -1.39 -28.97
N GLY A 102 -16.32 -2.64 -28.77
CA GLY A 102 -14.92 -2.99 -28.53
C GLY A 102 -14.43 -2.60 -27.12
N ARG A 103 -13.55 -3.43 -26.54
CA ARG A 103 -12.99 -3.18 -25.20
C ARG A 103 -11.79 -2.26 -25.32
N CYS A 104 -11.94 -1.03 -24.86
CA CYS A 104 -10.87 -0.05 -24.83
C CYS A 104 -10.21 0.22 -26.20
N THR A 105 -11.00 0.23 -27.28
CA THR A 105 -10.49 0.39 -28.65
C THR A 105 -10.97 1.67 -29.33
N THR A 106 -12.23 2.03 -29.14
CA THR A 106 -12.91 3.09 -29.90
C THR A 106 -13.76 3.96 -28.97
N ASP A 107 -14.11 5.16 -29.43
CA ASP A 107 -14.99 6.12 -28.73
C ASP A 107 -14.56 6.43 -27.29
N SER A 108 -13.32 6.90 -27.16
CA SER A 108 -12.73 7.22 -25.87
C SER A 108 -12.99 8.65 -25.43
N GLN A 109 -13.39 8.85 -24.18
CA GLN A 109 -13.40 10.14 -23.48
C GLN A 109 -12.42 10.07 -22.30
N SER A 110 -11.59 11.11 -22.15
CA SER A 110 -10.65 11.20 -21.03
C SER A 110 -11.11 12.20 -19.97
N TYR A 111 -10.83 11.88 -18.72
CA TYR A 111 -11.20 12.65 -17.54
C TYR A 111 -9.99 12.83 -16.64
N ILE A 112 -9.74 14.07 -16.25
CA ILE A 112 -8.75 14.41 -15.23
C ILE A 112 -9.49 14.66 -13.92
N VAL A 113 -9.23 13.83 -12.92
CA VAL A 113 -9.90 13.90 -11.61
C VAL A 113 -8.88 14.08 -10.48
N PRO A 114 -9.20 14.85 -9.42
CA PRO A 114 -8.27 15.09 -8.33
C PRO A 114 -8.15 13.84 -7.44
N LEU A 115 -6.91 13.41 -7.15
CA LEU A 115 -6.68 12.29 -6.23
C LEU A 115 -6.80 12.71 -4.77
N SER A 116 -7.38 11.81 -3.98
CA SER A 116 -7.59 11.95 -2.53
C SER A 116 -8.36 13.20 -2.12
N GLN A 117 -9.14 13.77 -3.04
CA GLN A 117 -10.00 14.91 -2.80
C GLN A 117 -11.43 14.56 -3.18
N CYS A 118 -12.39 15.11 -2.44
CA CYS A 118 -13.78 15.01 -2.81
C CYS A 118 -14.06 15.90 -4.02
N TYR A 119 -14.80 15.37 -4.99
CA TYR A 119 -15.29 16.16 -6.11
C TYR A 119 -16.71 15.74 -6.50
N SER A 120 -17.42 16.68 -7.12
CA SER A 120 -18.78 16.49 -7.65
C SER A 120 -18.69 16.38 -9.17
N PRO A 121 -18.94 15.19 -9.77
CA PRO A 121 -18.86 15.01 -11.21
C PRO A 121 -19.73 15.98 -12.02
N PRO A 122 -20.99 16.30 -11.64
CA PRO A 122 -21.79 17.30 -12.36
C PRO A 122 -21.16 18.69 -12.43
N ARG A 123 -20.32 19.05 -11.45
CA ARG A 123 -19.58 20.32 -11.46
C ARG A 123 -18.34 20.27 -12.33
N LEU A 124 -17.64 19.13 -12.33
CA LEU A 124 -16.38 18.95 -13.05
C LEU A 124 -16.60 18.62 -14.54
N PHE A 125 -17.67 17.88 -14.86
CA PHE A 125 -18.02 17.39 -16.19
C PHE A 125 -19.52 17.68 -16.47
N PRO A 126 -19.90 18.96 -16.62
CA PRO A 126 -21.30 19.34 -16.75
C PRO A 126 -21.97 18.71 -17.98
N GLY A 127 -23.10 18.03 -17.77
CA GLY A 127 -23.90 17.42 -18.82
C GLY A 127 -23.42 16.05 -19.31
N ASP A 128 -22.32 15.50 -18.77
CA ASP A 128 -21.82 14.20 -19.19
C ASP A 128 -22.59 13.05 -18.52
N GLN A 129 -23.29 12.26 -19.33
CA GLN A 129 -24.13 11.13 -18.91
C GLN A 129 -23.35 9.95 -18.31
N GLN A 130 -22.03 9.93 -18.46
CA GLN A 130 -21.19 8.90 -17.84
C GLN A 130 -21.18 8.96 -16.32
N TRP A 131 -21.52 10.12 -15.76
CA TRP A 131 -21.45 10.38 -14.34
C TRP A 131 -22.83 10.55 -13.74
N GLY A 132 -23.01 10.01 -12.53
CA GLY A 132 -24.17 10.28 -11.69
C GLY A 132 -24.03 11.62 -10.95
N ALA A 133 -25.06 11.96 -10.16
CA ALA A 133 -25.10 13.20 -9.38
C ALA A 133 -24.21 13.17 -8.12
N GLY A 134 -23.98 11.97 -7.57
CA GLY A 134 -23.26 11.77 -6.32
C GLY A 134 -21.77 12.13 -6.37
N ASP A 135 -21.25 12.58 -5.24
CA ASP A 135 -19.85 12.94 -5.05
C ASP A 135 -18.95 11.70 -5.08
N VAL A 136 -17.67 11.92 -5.40
CA VAL A 136 -16.68 10.86 -5.60
C VAL A 136 -15.36 11.21 -4.91
N ILE A 137 -14.71 10.19 -4.34
CA ILE A 137 -13.29 10.23 -3.98
C ILE A 137 -12.56 9.12 -4.69
N ASP A 138 -11.49 9.49 -5.37
CA ASP A 138 -10.54 8.56 -5.97
C ASP A 138 -9.26 8.51 -5.16
N LYS A 139 -8.83 7.30 -4.83
CA LYS A 139 -7.53 7.04 -4.19
C LYS A 139 -6.74 6.10 -5.06
N CYS A 140 -5.51 6.47 -5.37
CA CYS A 140 -4.59 5.58 -6.05
C CYS A 140 -3.51 5.10 -5.09
N ASN A 141 -3.19 3.81 -5.19
CA ASN A 141 -1.89 3.31 -4.79
C ASN A 141 -1.04 3.09 -6.07
N LYS A 142 0.10 2.41 -5.95
CA LYS A 142 1.02 2.18 -7.09
C LYS A 142 0.42 1.35 -8.22
N THR A 143 -0.59 0.52 -7.95
CA THR A 143 -1.08 -0.51 -8.89
C THR A 143 -2.60 -0.48 -9.08
N HIS A 144 -3.35 0.18 -8.20
CA HIS A 144 -4.81 0.19 -8.20
C HIS A 144 -5.38 1.58 -7.93
N LEU A 145 -6.56 1.82 -8.52
CA LEU A 145 -7.47 2.92 -8.22
C LEU A 145 -8.63 2.37 -7.40
N THR A 146 -8.87 2.96 -6.22
CA THR A 146 -10.07 2.75 -5.42
C THR A 146 -10.96 3.97 -5.55
N ARG A 147 -12.17 3.78 -6.07
CA ARG A 147 -13.20 4.82 -6.18
C ARG A 147 -14.28 4.59 -5.15
N THR A 148 -14.62 5.64 -4.41
CA THR A 148 -15.75 5.64 -3.46
C THR A 148 -16.80 6.65 -3.92
N PHE A 149 -18.07 6.25 -3.89
CA PHE A 149 -19.23 7.07 -4.21
C PHE A 149 -19.95 7.49 -2.93
N TYR A 150 -20.54 8.68 -2.97
CA TYR A 150 -21.23 9.31 -1.85
C TYR A 150 -22.61 9.79 -2.30
N ALA A 151 -23.54 9.90 -1.35
CA ALA A 151 -24.90 10.38 -1.62
C ALA A 151 -25.00 11.91 -1.73
N SER A 152 -24.03 12.64 -1.16
CA SER A 152 -23.95 14.10 -1.32
C SER A 152 -23.67 14.50 -2.77
N GLU A 153 -24.09 15.69 -3.18
CA GLU A 153 -23.94 16.21 -4.57
C GLU A 153 -23.25 17.59 -4.60
N ASN A 154 -22.64 17.99 -3.49
CA ASN A 154 -22.11 19.34 -3.27
C ASN A 154 -20.58 19.37 -3.10
N GLY A 155 -19.89 18.25 -3.33
CA GLY A 155 -18.45 18.10 -3.10
C GLY A 155 -18.07 17.92 -1.63
N SER A 156 -18.99 17.47 -0.78
CA SER A 156 -18.70 17.22 0.65
C SER A 156 -18.37 15.77 0.99
N CYS A 157 -18.73 14.83 0.11
CA CYS A 157 -18.54 13.39 0.29
C CYS A 157 -19.09 12.88 1.63
N GLN A 158 -20.36 13.19 1.87
CA GLN A 158 -21.12 12.69 3.02
C GLN A 158 -21.88 11.43 2.63
N GLN A 159 -22.00 10.49 3.58
CA GLN A 159 -22.77 9.24 3.42
C GLN A 159 -22.27 8.38 2.25
N SER A 160 -21.17 7.65 2.49
CA SER A 160 -20.62 6.70 1.51
C SER A 160 -21.67 5.65 1.14
N THR A 161 -21.84 5.41 -0.16
CA THR A 161 -22.85 4.46 -0.68
C THR A 161 -22.21 3.17 -1.18
N SER A 162 -21.15 3.28 -1.98
CA SER A 162 -20.49 2.13 -2.59
C SER A 162 -19.04 2.46 -2.97
N ASN A 163 -18.23 1.44 -3.22
CA ASN A 163 -16.88 1.60 -3.75
C ASN A 163 -16.50 0.43 -4.67
N PHE A 164 -15.49 0.64 -5.50
CA PHE A 164 -14.81 -0.42 -6.22
C PHE A 164 -13.31 -0.16 -6.28
N THR A 165 -12.53 -1.21 -6.53
CA THR A 165 -11.08 -1.13 -6.76
C THR A 165 -10.72 -1.81 -8.07
N VAL A 166 -9.90 -1.15 -8.88
CA VAL A 166 -9.51 -1.59 -10.23
C VAL A 166 -8.02 -1.41 -10.44
N ALA A 167 -7.42 -2.27 -11.26
CA ALA A 167 -6.01 -2.16 -11.63
C ALA A 167 -5.76 -0.94 -12.52
N LEU A 168 -4.63 -0.29 -12.33
CA LEU A 168 -4.11 0.73 -13.23
C LEU A 168 -3.57 0.09 -14.52
N SER A 169 -3.44 0.88 -15.59
CA SER A 169 -2.85 0.48 -16.87
C SER A 169 -3.48 -0.75 -17.54
N THR A 170 -4.69 -1.12 -17.11
CA THR A 170 -5.43 -2.27 -17.63
C THR A 170 -6.81 -1.80 -18.07
N CYS A 171 -7.32 -2.38 -19.16
CA CYS A 171 -8.72 -2.18 -19.58
C CYS A 171 -9.66 -2.99 -18.68
N VAL A 172 -10.55 -2.32 -17.97
CA VAL A 172 -11.49 -2.92 -17.01
C VAL A 172 -12.90 -2.36 -17.19
N GLY A 173 -13.90 -3.08 -16.69
CA GLY A 173 -15.33 -2.72 -16.82
C GLY A 173 -16.24 -3.95 -16.71
N PRO A 174 -17.57 -3.81 -16.90
CA PRO A 174 -18.28 -2.59 -17.32
C PRO A 174 -18.63 -1.61 -16.16
N PHE A 175 -18.59 -0.30 -16.40
CA PHE A 175 -18.93 0.79 -15.44
C PHE A 175 -20.25 1.51 -15.73
N GLY A 176 -21.06 0.99 -16.65
CA GLY A 176 -22.33 1.60 -17.07
C GLY A 176 -22.26 2.31 -18.43
N LYS A 177 -23.39 2.89 -18.85
CA LYS A 177 -23.50 3.64 -20.11
C LYS A 177 -23.03 5.09 -19.92
N PRO A 178 -22.59 5.78 -20.99
CA PRO A 178 -22.41 5.31 -22.36
C PRO A 178 -21.06 4.61 -22.59
N ARG A 179 -20.09 4.72 -21.69
CA ARG A 179 -18.74 4.18 -21.85
C ARG A 179 -18.42 3.13 -20.78
N PRO A 180 -18.76 1.84 -21.01
CA PRO A 180 -18.64 0.81 -19.99
C PRO A 180 -17.19 0.42 -19.68
N TRP A 181 -16.25 0.60 -20.59
CA TRP A 181 -14.87 0.14 -20.39
C TRP A 181 -13.94 1.31 -20.09
N GLY A 182 -12.85 1.08 -19.36
CA GLY A 182 -11.90 2.14 -19.04
C GLY A 182 -10.51 1.66 -18.70
N SER A 183 -9.53 2.55 -18.89
CA SER A 183 -8.15 2.41 -18.42
C SER A 183 -7.76 3.62 -17.57
N PHE A 184 -6.96 3.39 -16.54
CA PHE A 184 -6.62 4.40 -15.53
C PHE A 184 -5.11 4.58 -15.40
N ALA A 185 -4.67 5.84 -15.39
CA ALA A 185 -3.28 6.20 -15.18
C ALA A 185 -3.16 7.38 -14.22
N VAL A 186 -2.23 7.30 -13.28
CA VAL A 186 -1.89 8.44 -12.42
C VAL A 186 -1.10 9.45 -13.25
N THR A 187 -1.53 10.70 -13.23
CA THR A 187 -0.82 11.81 -13.87
C THR A 187 -0.29 12.76 -12.81
N LYS A 188 0.88 13.35 -13.10
CA LYS A 188 1.31 14.55 -12.40
C LYS A 188 0.55 15.74 -13.00
N PRO A 189 0.14 16.71 -12.18
CA PRO A 189 -0.48 17.94 -12.67
C PRO A 189 0.47 18.72 -13.58
#